data_AF-A0A0L8K5T2-F1
#
_entry.id   AF-A0A0L8K5T2-F1
#
_cell.length_a   1.000
_cell.length_b   1.000
_cell.length_c   1.000
_cell.angle_alpha   90.00
_cell.angle_beta   90.00
_cell.angle_gamma   90.00
#
_symmetry.space_group_name_H-M   'P 1'
#
loop_
_entity.id
_entity.type
_entity.pdbx_description
1 polymer ?
#
loop_
_entity_poly.entity_id
_entity_poly.type
_entity_poly.pdbx_seq_one_letter_code
_entity_poly.pdbx_strand_id
1 'polypeptide(L)'
;MFEELADQLRQYGVDTGHQEFAARTARALEAVVADLQALPREDSFRRCWSNERATVIDLYRYVNERLVRNPQDSAARRALVALSLVHGANDGGLSLLGPEIAADPAIVADAVTIADWVFKEIGFDLTPELREACSHADRQALEALARTDNAGAARAALRVLGGGTIRDC
;
A
#
# COMPACT_ATOMS: atom_id res chain seq x y z
N MET A 1 7.19 -2.13 -19.42
CA MET A 1 7.86 -2.01 -18.11
C MET A 1 6.96 -1.41 -17.03
N PHE A 2 6.66 -0.09 -16.97
CA PHE A 2 5.78 0.41 -15.90
C PHE A 2 4.30 0.05 -16.08
N GLU A 3 3.81 0.02 -17.32
CA GLU A 3 2.46 -0.47 -17.65
C GLU A 3 2.27 -1.93 -17.22
N GLU A 4 3.30 -2.76 -17.43
CA GLU A 4 3.31 -4.17 -16.98
C GLU A 4 3.16 -4.30 -15.45
N LEU A 5 3.68 -3.36 -14.65
CA LEU A 5 3.53 -3.40 -13.18
C LEU A 5 2.07 -3.16 -12.77
N ALA A 6 1.40 -2.21 -13.40
CA ALA A 6 0.00 -1.90 -13.11
C ALA A 6 -0.92 -3.06 -13.53
N ASP A 7 -0.65 -3.67 -14.68
CA ASP A 7 -1.39 -4.83 -15.17
C ASP A 7 -1.14 -6.09 -14.31
N GLN A 8 0.10 -6.32 -13.89
CA GLN A 8 0.45 -7.40 -12.97
C GLN A 8 -0.27 -7.23 -11.63
N LEU A 9 -0.32 -6.02 -11.07
CA LEU A 9 -1.05 -5.74 -9.85
C LEU A 9 -2.56 -6.02 -10.01
N ARG A 10 -3.16 -5.63 -11.14
CA ARG A 10 -4.57 -5.94 -11.43
C ARG A 10 -4.80 -7.44 -11.52
N GLN A 11 -3.90 -8.17 -12.17
CA GLN A 11 -3.99 -9.62 -12.29
C GLN A 11 -3.93 -10.30 -10.92
N TYR A 12 -2.96 -9.94 -10.08
CA TYR A 12 -2.88 -10.44 -8.70
C TYR A 12 -4.11 -10.07 -7.87
N GLY A 13 -4.70 -8.90 -8.11
CA GLY A 13 -5.98 -8.53 -7.52
C GLY A 13 -7.13 -9.45 -7.93
N VAL A 14 -7.14 -9.95 -9.17
CA VAL A 14 -8.11 -10.96 -9.61
C VAL A 14 -7.84 -12.29 -8.91
N ASP A 15 -6.59 -12.72 -8.88
CA ASP A 15 -6.18 -14.03 -8.35
C ASP A 15 -6.44 -14.15 -6.83
N THR A 16 -6.30 -13.04 -6.10
CA THR A 16 -6.55 -12.96 -4.65
C THR A 16 -7.98 -12.56 -4.28
N GLY A 17 -8.82 -12.15 -5.24
CA GLY A 17 -10.19 -11.68 -5.00
C GLY A 17 -10.28 -10.25 -4.42
N HIS A 18 -9.32 -9.39 -4.75
CA HIS A 18 -9.18 -8.00 -4.30
C HIS A 18 -9.14 -7.01 -5.47
N GLN A 19 -10.00 -7.19 -6.48
CA GLN A 19 -9.93 -6.43 -7.75
C GLN A 19 -10.06 -4.91 -7.54
N GLU A 20 -10.97 -4.47 -6.66
CA GLU A 20 -11.18 -3.05 -6.41
C GLU A 20 -9.96 -2.40 -5.76
N PHE A 21 -9.37 -3.07 -4.76
CA PHE A 21 -8.15 -2.61 -4.11
C PHE A 21 -6.99 -2.55 -5.10
N ALA A 22 -6.80 -3.61 -5.90
CA ALA A 22 -5.77 -3.64 -6.93
C ALA A 22 -5.94 -2.51 -7.95
N ALA A 23 -7.17 -2.24 -8.40
CA ALA A 23 -7.46 -1.17 -9.35
C ALA A 23 -7.15 0.22 -8.77
N ARG A 24 -7.47 0.48 -7.49
CA ARG A 24 -7.12 1.74 -6.81
C ARG A 24 -5.60 1.90 -6.69
N THR A 25 -4.92 0.85 -6.27
CA THR A 25 -3.46 0.86 -6.06
C THR A 25 -2.70 0.96 -7.39
N ALA A 26 -3.20 0.34 -8.46
CA ALA A 26 -2.65 0.49 -9.81
C ALA A 26 -2.76 1.93 -10.32
N ARG A 27 -3.90 2.60 -10.10
CA ARG A 27 -4.06 4.02 -10.47
C ARG A 27 -3.09 4.93 -9.73
N ALA A 28 -2.82 4.67 -8.45
CA ALA A 28 -1.84 5.43 -7.69
C ALA A 28 -0.42 5.25 -8.26
N LEU A 29 -0.06 4.02 -8.63
CA LEU A 29 1.21 3.72 -9.30
C LEU A 29 1.33 4.45 -10.65
N GLU A 30 0.29 4.38 -11.49
CA GLU A 30 0.24 5.05 -12.79
C GLU A 30 0.40 6.57 -12.68
N ALA A 31 -0.26 7.20 -11.70
CA ALA A 31 -0.14 8.63 -11.47
C ALA A 31 1.30 9.04 -11.13
N VAL A 32 1.96 8.28 -10.24
CA VAL A 32 3.34 8.57 -9.83
C VAL A 32 4.35 8.27 -10.95
N VAL A 33 4.10 7.26 -11.77
CA VAL A 33 4.89 6.98 -12.98
C VAL A 33 4.75 8.14 -13.98
N ALA A 34 3.54 8.66 -14.18
CA ALA A 34 3.31 9.81 -15.06
C ALA A 34 4.06 11.05 -14.55
N ASP A 35 4.03 11.31 -13.23
CA ASP A 35 4.79 12.41 -12.62
C ASP A 35 6.31 12.26 -12.86
N LEU A 36 6.84 11.04 -12.70
CA LEU A 36 8.25 10.73 -12.95
C LEU A 36 8.64 10.95 -14.41
N GLN A 37 7.78 10.53 -15.35
CA GLN A 37 8.01 10.69 -16.78
C GLN A 37 7.89 12.15 -17.25
N ALA A 38 7.09 12.95 -16.54
CA ALA A 38 6.89 14.37 -16.81
C ALA A 38 8.04 15.26 -16.31
N LEU A 39 9.00 14.74 -15.55
CA LEU A 39 10.14 15.52 -15.06
C LEU A 39 10.91 16.20 -16.21
N PRO A 40 11.19 17.52 -16.10
CA PRO A 40 12.01 18.23 -17.09
C PRO A 40 13.35 17.55 -17.34
N ARG A 41 13.89 17.66 -18.56
CA ARG A 41 15.21 17.09 -18.89
C ARG A 41 16.31 17.65 -18.00
N GLU A 42 16.15 18.91 -17.59
CA GLU A 42 17.09 19.64 -16.77
C GLU A 42 16.95 19.31 -15.28
N ASP A 43 15.94 18.55 -14.87
CA ASP A 43 15.70 18.16 -13.48
C ASP A 43 16.90 17.38 -12.93
N SER A 44 17.36 17.75 -11.73
CA SER A 44 18.53 17.14 -11.10
C SER A 44 18.37 15.63 -10.87
N PHE A 45 17.15 15.17 -10.61
CA PHE A 45 16.85 13.75 -10.46
C PHE A 45 17.05 13.00 -11.79
N ARG A 46 16.59 13.60 -12.90
CA ARG A 46 16.67 13.02 -14.24
C ARG A 46 18.09 13.03 -14.81
N ARG A 47 18.90 14.03 -14.46
CA ARG A 47 20.32 14.10 -14.85
C ARG A 47 21.16 12.91 -14.36
N CYS A 48 20.69 12.20 -13.32
CA CYS A 48 21.35 11.02 -12.79
C CYS A 48 20.97 9.72 -13.51
N TRP A 49 20.07 9.75 -14.49
CA TRP A 49 19.67 8.55 -15.25
C TRP A 49 20.72 8.22 -16.31
N SER A 50 21.21 6.99 -16.32
CA SER A 50 22.26 6.57 -17.27
C SER A 50 21.75 6.39 -18.70
N ASN A 51 20.45 6.12 -18.90
CA ASN A 51 19.93 5.58 -20.17
C ASN A 51 18.71 6.35 -20.75
N GLU A 52 18.52 7.63 -20.40
CA GLU A 52 17.37 8.48 -20.79
C GLU A 52 15.95 7.93 -20.44
N ARG A 53 15.88 6.72 -19.89
CA ARG A 53 14.66 6.00 -19.49
C ARG A 53 14.71 5.71 -17.99
N ALA A 54 13.62 6.03 -17.29
CA ALA A 54 13.47 5.69 -15.88
C ALA A 54 13.36 4.17 -15.71
N THR A 55 14.07 3.63 -14.73
CA THR A 55 13.99 2.24 -14.28
C THR A 55 13.04 2.09 -13.08
N VAL A 56 12.70 0.86 -12.70
CA VAL A 56 11.98 0.59 -11.44
C VAL A 56 12.74 1.10 -10.23
N ILE A 57 14.08 1.01 -10.25
CA ILE A 57 14.94 1.55 -9.18
C ILE A 57 14.81 3.08 -9.12
N ASP A 58 14.77 3.76 -10.27
CA ASP A 58 14.55 5.21 -10.31
C ASP A 58 13.16 5.58 -9.78
N LEU A 59 12.14 4.78 -10.06
CA LEU A 59 10.81 4.97 -9.48
C LEU A 59 10.84 4.81 -7.95
N TYR A 60 11.44 3.75 -7.42
CA TYR A 60 11.62 3.59 -5.96
C TYR A 60 12.34 4.80 -5.35
N ARG A 61 13.44 5.26 -5.95
CA ARG A 61 14.20 6.42 -5.44
C ARG A 61 13.34 7.69 -5.48
N TYR A 62 12.65 7.94 -6.59
CA TYR A 62 11.79 9.11 -6.77
C TYR A 62 10.70 9.18 -5.72
N VAL A 63 10.03 8.05 -5.47
CA VAL A 63 8.93 7.97 -4.51
C VAL A 63 9.43 8.13 -3.07
N ASN A 64 10.58 7.53 -2.72
CA ASN A 64 11.20 7.75 -1.43
C ASN A 64 11.60 9.22 -1.23
N GLU A 65 12.18 9.88 -2.24
CA GLU A 65 12.50 11.32 -2.15
C GLU A 65 11.24 12.18 -1.94
N ARG A 66 10.12 11.84 -2.60
CA ARG A 66 8.83 12.51 -2.36
C ARG A 66 8.38 12.37 -0.91
N LEU A 67 8.45 11.17 -0.34
CA LEU A 67 8.06 10.93 1.05
C LEU A 67 9.00 11.59 2.07
N VAL A 68 10.30 11.66 1.79
CA VAL A 68 11.24 12.40 2.64
C VAL A 68 10.91 13.88 2.64
N ARG A 69 10.57 14.47 1.49
CA ARG A 69 10.21 15.89 1.36
C ARG A 69 8.82 16.19 1.93
N ASN A 70 7.86 15.27 1.71
CA ASN A 70 6.50 15.35 2.18
C ASN A 70 6.04 14.00 2.73
N PRO A 71 6.17 13.77 4.04
CA PRO A 71 5.72 12.54 4.68
C PRO A 71 4.21 12.30 4.58
N GLN A 72 3.41 13.29 4.17
CA GLN A 72 1.97 13.15 3.97
C GLN A 72 1.57 12.86 2.52
N ASP A 73 2.53 12.65 1.61
CA ASP A 73 2.27 12.32 0.21
C ASP A 73 1.67 10.91 0.06
N SER A 74 0.34 10.82 0.13
CA SER A 74 -0.40 9.57 0.02
C SER A 74 -0.19 8.89 -1.35
N ALA A 75 -0.09 9.65 -2.44
CA ALA A 75 0.14 9.08 -3.76
C ALA A 75 1.49 8.36 -3.82
N ALA A 76 2.55 9.01 -3.31
CA ALA A 76 3.87 8.39 -3.19
C ALA A 76 3.83 7.14 -2.31
N ARG A 77 3.17 7.21 -1.14
CA ARG A 77 3.03 6.06 -0.25
C ARG A 77 2.33 4.88 -0.93
N ARG A 78 1.21 5.13 -1.61
CA ARG A 78 0.43 4.10 -2.31
C ARG A 78 1.18 3.53 -3.50
N ALA A 79 2.02 4.30 -4.17
CA ALA A 79 2.92 3.77 -5.19
C ALA A 79 3.98 2.82 -4.58
N LEU A 80 4.52 3.10 -3.39
CA LEU A 80 5.40 2.13 -2.71
C LEU A 80 4.66 0.86 -2.30
N VAL A 81 3.43 0.98 -1.77
CA VAL A 81 2.58 -0.21 -1.48
C VAL A 81 2.36 -1.04 -2.76
N ALA A 82 2.06 -0.38 -3.89
CA ALA A 82 1.90 -1.04 -5.17
C ALA A 82 3.16 -1.82 -5.57
N LEU A 83 4.33 -1.18 -5.46
CA LEU A 83 5.61 -1.80 -5.78
C LEU A 83 5.95 -2.95 -4.83
N SER A 84 5.65 -2.81 -3.54
CA SER A 84 5.80 -3.87 -2.54
C SER A 84 4.96 -5.10 -2.88
N LEU A 85 3.70 -4.91 -3.29
CA LEU A 85 2.82 -6.01 -3.70
C LEU A 85 3.30 -6.69 -4.99
N VAL A 86 3.67 -5.90 -6.01
CA VAL A 86 4.13 -6.45 -7.30
C VAL A 86 5.44 -7.25 -7.15
N HIS A 87 6.33 -6.80 -6.28
CA HIS A 87 7.63 -7.45 -6.06
C HIS A 87 7.65 -8.45 -4.89
N GLY A 88 6.50 -8.71 -4.27
CA GLY A 88 6.38 -9.70 -3.19
C GLY A 88 7.19 -9.34 -1.94
N ALA A 89 7.23 -8.06 -1.56
CA ALA A 89 7.83 -7.66 -0.30
C ALA A 89 7.10 -8.36 0.86
N ASN A 90 7.87 -8.86 1.83
CA ASN A 90 7.33 -9.73 2.89
C ASN A 90 6.19 -9.09 3.66
N ASP A 91 6.18 -7.77 3.86
CA ASP A 91 5.14 -7.02 4.59
C ASP A 91 4.02 -6.46 3.69
N GLY A 92 4.09 -6.65 2.36
CA GLY A 92 3.16 -6.07 1.39
C GLY A 92 3.06 -4.54 1.43
N GLY A 93 4.01 -3.84 2.08
CA GLY A 93 3.96 -2.41 2.34
C GLY A 93 3.08 -1.99 3.53
N LEU A 94 2.68 -2.90 4.42
CA LEU A 94 1.91 -2.57 5.63
C LEU A 94 2.60 -1.53 6.52
N SER A 95 3.93 -1.59 6.62
CA SER A 95 4.74 -0.63 7.38
C SER A 95 4.53 0.82 6.93
N LEU A 96 4.05 1.03 5.71
CA LEU A 96 3.81 2.36 5.15
C LEU A 96 2.47 2.95 5.59
N LEU A 97 1.48 2.14 5.99
CA LEU A 97 0.10 2.58 6.16
C LEU A 97 -0.22 3.26 7.49
N GLY A 98 0.65 3.15 8.51
CA GLY A 98 0.42 3.74 9.83
C GLY A 98 -0.02 5.21 9.81
N PRO A 99 0.68 6.11 9.09
CA PRO A 99 0.27 7.52 8.97
C PRO A 99 -1.09 7.73 8.28
N GLU A 100 -1.46 6.91 7.30
CA GLU A 100 -2.78 7.01 6.66
C GLU A 100 -3.90 6.51 7.55
N ILE A 101 -3.66 5.43 8.30
CA ILE A 101 -4.59 4.89 9.30
C ILE A 101 -4.82 5.88 10.44
N ALA A 102 -3.77 6.61 10.86
CA ALA A 102 -3.90 7.67 11.86
C ALA A 102 -4.77 8.84 11.36
N ALA A 103 -4.68 9.17 10.07
CA ALA A 103 -5.45 10.25 9.47
C ALA A 103 -6.90 9.83 9.16
N ASP A 104 -7.10 8.59 8.72
CA ASP A 104 -8.40 8.00 8.40
C ASP A 104 -8.45 6.52 8.82
N PRO A 105 -9.13 6.20 9.93
CA PRO A 105 -9.28 4.82 10.40
C PRO A 105 -9.96 3.89 9.39
N ALA A 106 -10.66 4.38 8.36
CA ALA A 106 -11.21 3.52 7.30
C ALA A 106 -10.12 2.81 6.48
N ILE A 107 -8.90 3.33 6.46
CA ILE A 107 -7.75 2.72 5.77
C ILE A 107 -7.33 1.37 6.35
N VAL A 108 -7.79 0.99 7.55
CA VAL A 108 -7.61 -0.37 8.05
C VAL A 108 -8.21 -1.43 7.12
N ALA A 109 -9.22 -1.08 6.30
CA ALA A 109 -9.71 -1.97 5.26
C ALA A 109 -8.63 -2.37 4.25
N ASP A 110 -7.84 -1.40 3.79
CA ASP A 110 -6.73 -1.66 2.88
C ASP A 110 -5.62 -2.47 3.56
N ALA A 111 -5.33 -2.20 4.83
CA ALA A 111 -4.33 -2.97 5.58
C ALA A 111 -4.74 -4.44 5.74
N VAL A 112 -6.01 -4.70 6.07
CA VAL A 112 -6.55 -6.07 6.12
C VAL A 112 -6.49 -6.73 4.75
N THR A 113 -6.81 -6.01 3.67
CA THR A 113 -6.69 -6.54 2.30
C THR A 113 -5.24 -6.90 1.94
N ILE A 114 -4.25 -6.10 2.31
CA ILE A 114 -2.83 -6.44 2.07
C ILE A 114 -2.43 -7.71 2.83
N ALA A 115 -2.83 -7.84 4.10
CA ALA A 115 -2.52 -9.02 4.91
C ALA A 115 -3.22 -10.31 4.42
N ASP A 116 -4.42 -10.19 3.85
CA ASP A 116 -5.12 -11.31 3.20
C ASP A 116 -4.48 -11.67 1.86
N TRP A 117 -4.15 -10.66 1.04
CA TRP A 117 -3.45 -10.83 -0.23
C TRP A 117 -2.14 -11.59 -0.06
N VAL A 118 -1.25 -11.11 0.81
CA VAL A 118 0.07 -11.73 1.01
C VAL A 118 -0.06 -13.18 1.47
N PHE A 119 -1.06 -13.48 2.30
CA PHE A 119 -1.31 -14.86 2.71
C PHE A 119 -1.83 -15.73 1.55
N LYS A 120 -2.72 -15.22 0.71
CA LYS A 120 -3.21 -15.96 -0.45
C LYS A 120 -2.12 -16.23 -1.48
N GLU A 121 -1.21 -15.28 -1.69
CA GLU A 121 -0.13 -15.41 -2.65
C GLU A 121 1.02 -16.29 -2.15
N ILE A 122 1.48 -16.08 -0.91
CA ILE A 122 2.73 -16.69 -0.41
C ILE A 122 2.59 -17.38 0.95
N GLY A 123 1.38 -17.45 1.53
CA GLY A 123 1.11 -18.15 2.79
C GLY A 123 1.65 -17.46 4.04
N PHE A 124 2.16 -16.23 3.94
CA PHE A 124 2.79 -15.53 5.05
C PHE A 124 1.75 -14.84 5.95
N ASP A 125 1.85 -15.03 7.26
CA ASP A 125 0.92 -14.43 8.23
C ASP A 125 1.43 -13.06 8.70
N LEU A 126 0.83 -12.01 8.16
CA LEU A 126 1.12 -10.61 8.50
C LEU A 126 0.36 -10.07 9.70
N THR A 127 -0.10 -10.94 10.61
CA THR A 127 -0.73 -10.50 11.86
C THR A 127 0.15 -9.50 12.66
N PRO A 128 1.47 -9.70 12.83
CA PRO A 128 2.33 -8.73 13.53
C PRO A 128 2.40 -7.36 12.85
N GLU A 129 2.62 -7.33 11.55
CA GLU A 129 2.75 -6.11 10.73
C GLU A 129 1.41 -5.37 10.64
N LEU A 130 0.31 -6.12 10.51
CA LEU A 130 -1.04 -5.57 10.56
C LEU A 130 -1.33 -4.96 11.94
N ARG A 131 -0.87 -5.60 13.02
CA ARG A 131 -1.01 -5.04 14.38
C ARG A 131 -0.26 -3.74 14.52
N GLU A 132 0.96 -3.67 14.01
CA GLU A 132 1.78 -2.46 14.01
C GLU A 132 1.08 -1.34 13.24
N ALA A 133 0.66 -1.59 12.00
CA ALA A 133 -0.06 -0.60 11.19
C ALA A 133 -1.37 -0.13 11.86
N CYS A 134 -2.17 -1.05 12.39
CA CYS A 134 -3.41 -0.73 13.09
C CYS A 134 -3.20 0.01 14.42
N SER A 135 -2.00 -0.07 15.03
CA SER A 135 -1.72 0.59 16.32
C SER A 135 -1.77 2.12 16.23
N HIS A 136 -1.69 2.66 15.01
CA HIS A 136 -1.84 4.08 14.71
C HIS A 136 -3.30 4.56 14.65
N ALA A 137 -4.29 3.65 14.59
CA ALA A 137 -5.69 4.03 14.49
C ALA A 137 -6.22 4.65 15.78
N ASP A 138 -7.10 5.64 15.66
CA ASP A 138 -7.97 6.02 16.78
C ASP A 138 -8.90 4.86 17.12
N ARG A 139 -8.70 4.28 18.31
CA ARG A 139 -9.47 3.13 18.78
C ARG A 139 -10.97 3.41 18.85
N GLN A 140 -11.39 4.60 19.29
CA GLN A 140 -12.80 4.93 19.40
C GLN A 140 -13.45 5.04 18.02
N ALA A 141 -12.74 5.65 17.07
CA ALA A 141 -13.20 5.70 15.69
C ALA A 141 -13.30 4.31 15.05
N LEU A 142 -12.32 3.44 15.33
CA LEU A 142 -12.33 2.04 14.87
C LEU A 142 -13.49 1.24 15.47
N GLU A 143 -13.79 1.42 16.76
CA GLU A 143 -14.96 0.83 17.42
C GLU A 143 -16.28 1.35 16.84
N ALA A 144 -16.36 2.63 16.46
CA ALA A 144 -17.52 3.18 15.77
C ALA A 144 -17.70 2.55 14.38
N LEU A 145 -16.62 2.44 13.59
CA LEU A 145 -16.64 1.75 12.30
C LEU A 145 -17.08 0.28 12.42
N ALA A 146 -16.65 -0.41 13.48
CA ALA A 146 -17.00 -1.80 13.75
C ALA A 146 -18.49 -2.06 14.04
N ARG A 147 -19.28 -0.99 14.27
CA ARG A 147 -20.74 -1.05 14.46
C ARG A 147 -21.54 -0.78 13.17
N THR A 148 -20.87 -0.45 12.08
CA THR A 148 -21.51 -0.23 10.76
C THR A 148 -21.73 -1.54 10.00
N ASP A 149 -22.47 -1.48 8.89
CA ASP A 149 -22.73 -2.66 8.04
C ASP A 149 -21.47 -3.19 7.34
N ASN A 150 -20.47 -2.33 7.08
CA ASN A 150 -19.18 -2.69 6.46
C ASN A 150 -18.05 -2.85 7.50
N ALA A 151 -18.37 -3.43 8.65
CA ALA A 151 -17.49 -3.49 9.82
C ALA A 151 -16.39 -4.58 9.78
N GLY A 152 -16.32 -5.41 8.74
CA GLY A 152 -15.45 -6.60 8.71
C GLY A 152 -13.98 -6.28 9.02
N ALA A 153 -13.40 -5.32 8.29
CA ALA A 153 -12.01 -4.91 8.50
C ALA A 153 -11.78 -4.23 9.86
N ALA A 154 -12.72 -3.39 10.31
CA ALA A 154 -12.61 -2.73 11.61
C ALA A 154 -12.63 -3.75 12.77
N ARG A 155 -13.48 -4.78 12.69
CA ARG A 155 -13.52 -5.87 13.67
C ARG A 155 -12.24 -6.72 13.63
N ALA A 156 -11.72 -7.01 12.44
CA ALA A 156 -10.45 -7.72 12.29
C ALA A 156 -9.30 -6.93 12.93
N ALA A 157 -9.21 -5.62 12.65
CA ALA A 157 -8.22 -4.73 13.23
C ALA A 157 -8.33 -4.68 14.78
N LEU A 158 -9.53 -4.50 15.34
CA LEU A 158 -9.75 -4.52 16.79
C LEU A 158 -9.34 -5.85 17.43
N ARG A 159 -9.60 -6.98 16.76
CA ARG A 159 -9.19 -8.31 17.23
C ARG A 159 -7.67 -8.44 17.25
N VAL A 160 -6.99 -8.06 16.18
CA VAL A 160 -5.53 -8.12 16.08
C VAL A 160 -4.87 -7.21 17.13
N LEU A 161 -5.42 -6.02 17.38
CA LEU A 161 -5.01 -5.13 18.46
C LEU A 161 -5.26 -5.72 19.86
N GLY A 162 -6.30 -6.54 20.01
CA GLY A 162 -6.59 -7.31 21.22
C GLY A 162 -5.72 -8.55 21.44
N GLY A 163 -4.76 -8.81 20.55
CA GLY A 163 -3.86 -9.98 20.63
C GLY A 163 -4.33 -11.21 19.86
N GLY A 164 -5.45 -11.14 19.14
CA GLY A 164 -5.89 -12.21 18.25
C GLY A 164 -5.15 -12.23 16.91
N THR A 165 -5.58 -13.12 16.01
CA THR A 165 -5.01 -13.26 14.66
C THR A 165 -5.98 -12.79 13.59
N ILE A 166 -5.47 -12.42 12.41
CA ILE A 166 -6.32 -12.08 11.26
C ILE A 166 -7.08 -13.31 10.71
N ARG A 167 -6.64 -14.52 11.05
CA ARG A 167 -7.18 -15.78 10.53
C ARG A 167 -8.46 -16.24 11.21
N ASP A 168 -8.82 -15.63 12.34
CA ASP A 168 -10.05 -15.92 13.07
C ASP A 168 -11.28 -15.18 12.51
N CYS A 169 -11.19 -14.57 11.31
CA CYS A 169 -12.23 -13.75 10.68
C CYS A 169 -13.16 -14.55 9.77
#